data_AF-A0AAE0BY06-F1
#
_entry.id   AF-A0AAE0BY06-F1
#
_cell.length_a   1.000
_cell.length_b   1.000
_cell.length_c   1.000
_cell.angle_alpha   90.00
_cell.angle_beta   90.00
_cell.angle_gamma   90.00
#
_symmetry.space_group_name_H-M   'P 1'
#
loop_
_entity.id
_entity.type
_entity.pdbx_description
1 polymer ?
#
loop_
_entity_poly.entity_id
_entity_poly.type
_entity_poly.pdbx_seq_one_letter_code
_entity_poly.pdbx_strand_id
1 'polypeptide(L)'
;VIAQHIRNGEPVRALGVLRRPRLPVELHYKFAPDLMAVLPAETVDSWIALGGQLQPRRLIPALMRYNTASTPSASARAQQGRAEAIRYLEHCVKTLLPEDDGAQSVYNLLLMLHTQSADEGPLLTFLHKAMDMEGEPLYDVKYALRLALGARRHRSCVHLYCMLHMYEEAVALALHVDIDLAKQVAEKPDDDAVLRKKLWLRVARHVVEQDSGKGEGKTELLGSNIRKAIKFLQETDGLLKIEDILPFFPDFVLIDDFKEAICTSLEEYNRQIEELKTEMATATLSADNIRRDISALSQRYVVVDTETSCCSCQLGILQSPPSNTASSHAATGMSAFYLFPCTHAFHASCLLMDISRKVSASQRDRIAELQRNVTAATEESAQQAAGGTVGVIASAGGVTGATGGAPPTADGAEDLEQSNPAAVLEAARLKLDEAVASECPLCGDLMIRSITAPFITAEEDEARLAASWAIR
;
A
#
# COMPACT_ATOMS: atom_id res chain seq x y z
N VAL A 1 35.51 -5.19 57.57
CA VAL A 1 34.24 -5.35 58.33
C VAL A 1 33.21 -6.14 57.53
N ILE A 2 32.66 -5.64 56.42
CA ILE A 2 31.61 -6.36 55.64
C ILE A 2 32.12 -7.70 55.09
N ALA A 3 33.29 -7.72 54.43
CA ALA A 3 33.93 -8.96 53.98
C ALA A 3 34.24 -9.95 55.13
N GLN A 4 34.42 -9.45 56.35
CA GLN A 4 34.73 -10.27 57.51
C GLN A 4 33.46 -10.90 58.09
N HIS A 5 32.33 -10.18 58.12
CA HIS A 5 31.03 -10.76 58.46
C HIS A 5 30.56 -11.81 57.45
N ILE A 6 30.84 -11.61 56.16
CA ILE A 6 30.56 -12.62 55.12
C ILE A 6 31.42 -13.88 55.32
N ARG A 7 32.72 -13.72 55.60
CA ARG A 7 33.62 -14.85 55.90
C ARG A 7 33.29 -15.57 57.21
N ASN A 8 32.69 -14.87 58.17
CA ASN A 8 32.26 -15.43 59.45
C ASN A 8 30.87 -16.09 59.39
N GLY A 9 30.20 -16.11 58.22
CA GLY A 9 28.88 -16.70 58.08
C GLY A 9 27.75 -15.89 58.70
N GLU A 10 27.94 -14.57 58.92
CA GLU A 10 26.93 -13.65 59.47
C GLU A 10 26.41 -12.66 58.41
N PRO A 11 25.72 -13.13 57.36
CA PRO A 11 25.26 -12.30 56.24
C PRO A 11 24.19 -11.27 56.65
N VAL A 12 23.37 -11.56 57.68
CA VAL A 12 22.33 -10.65 58.19
C VAL A 12 22.94 -9.37 58.77
N ARG A 13 24.06 -9.50 59.50
CA ARG A 13 24.79 -8.33 60.05
C ARG A 13 25.49 -7.54 58.95
N ALA A 14 25.99 -8.23 57.91
CA ALA A 14 26.54 -7.58 56.73
C ALA A 14 25.47 -6.74 55.99
N LEU A 15 24.25 -7.28 55.81
CA LEU A 15 23.10 -6.55 55.24
C LEU A 15 22.67 -5.37 56.13
N GLY A 16 22.64 -5.54 57.45
CA GLY A 16 22.33 -4.44 58.39
C GLY A 16 23.35 -3.29 58.35
N VAL A 17 24.62 -3.58 58.06
CA VAL A 17 25.63 -2.54 57.81
C VAL A 17 25.43 -1.88 56.46
N LEU A 18 25.08 -2.65 55.41
CA LEU A 18 24.83 -2.14 54.06
C LEU A 18 23.55 -1.30 53.92
N ARG A 19 22.53 -1.52 54.77
CA ARG A 19 21.30 -0.71 54.79
C ARG A 19 21.51 0.72 55.32
N ARG A 20 22.69 1.06 55.85
CA ARG A 20 22.95 2.39 56.39
C ARG A 20 23.16 3.39 55.23
N PRO A 21 22.47 4.55 55.23
CA PRO A 21 22.44 5.49 54.10
C PRO A 21 23.75 6.23 53.80
N ARG A 22 24.83 5.95 54.56
CA ARG A 22 26.13 6.63 54.44
C ARG A 22 27.17 5.80 53.67
N LEU A 23 26.82 4.61 53.17
CA LEU A 23 27.77 3.77 52.43
C LEU A 23 27.74 4.03 50.92
N PRO A 24 28.90 3.93 50.26
CA PRO A 24 28.97 4.03 48.81
C PRO A 24 28.28 2.82 48.15
N VAL A 25 27.47 3.12 47.13
CA VAL A 25 26.73 2.15 46.30
C VAL A 25 27.64 1.07 45.71
N GLU A 26 28.91 1.39 45.48
CA GLU A 26 29.96 0.47 45.01
C GLU A 26 30.15 -0.80 45.85
N LEU A 27 29.90 -0.71 47.16
CA LEU A 27 30.03 -1.87 48.05
C LEU A 27 28.89 -2.85 47.86
N HIS A 28 27.70 -2.39 47.46
CA HIS A 28 26.58 -3.27 47.13
C HIS A 28 26.90 -4.11 45.90
N TYR A 29 27.52 -3.54 44.86
CA TYR A 29 27.91 -4.30 43.66
C TYR A 29 29.00 -5.34 43.95
N LYS A 30 29.98 -5.01 44.79
CA LYS A 30 31.09 -5.92 45.14
C LYS A 30 30.63 -7.15 45.94
N PHE A 31 29.70 -6.96 46.88
CA PHE A 31 29.21 -8.04 47.74
C PHE A 31 27.92 -8.70 47.22
N ALA A 32 27.33 -8.20 46.13
CA ALA A 32 26.10 -8.75 45.55
C ALA A 32 26.16 -10.26 45.24
N PRO A 33 27.23 -10.81 44.61
CA PRO A 33 27.29 -12.25 44.31
C PRO A 33 27.34 -13.14 45.56
N ASP A 34 28.03 -12.68 46.60
CA ASP A 34 28.20 -13.43 47.85
C ASP A 34 26.94 -13.38 48.72
N LEU A 35 26.30 -12.22 48.79
CA LEU A 35 25.06 -12.03 49.54
C LEU A 35 23.89 -12.80 48.91
N MET A 36 23.77 -12.75 47.57
CA MET A 36 22.74 -13.52 46.87
C MET A 36 22.93 -15.03 47.09
N ALA A 37 24.18 -15.53 47.10
CA ALA A 37 24.44 -16.95 47.27
C ALA A 37 24.05 -17.50 48.67
N VAL A 38 24.05 -16.64 49.69
CA VAL A 38 23.79 -17.05 51.08
C VAL A 38 22.37 -16.67 51.53
N LEU A 39 21.90 -15.45 51.24
CA LEU A 39 20.58 -14.92 51.63
C LEU A 39 19.92 -14.15 50.47
N PRO A 40 19.27 -14.83 49.52
CA PRO A 40 18.69 -14.17 48.35
C PRO A 40 17.53 -13.23 48.69
N ALA A 41 16.57 -13.64 49.54
CA ALA A 41 15.37 -12.86 49.83
C ALA A 41 15.68 -11.51 50.52
N GLU A 42 16.44 -11.54 51.63
CA GLU A 42 16.79 -10.32 52.38
C GLU A 42 17.67 -9.35 51.58
N THR A 43 18.48 -9.90 50.67
CA THR A 43 19.34 -9.11 49.78
C THR A 43 18.48 -8.38 48.75
N VAL A 44 17.53 -9.08 48.12
CA VAL A 44 16.60 -8.47 47.15
C VAL A 44 15.69 -7.44 47.81
N ASP A 45 15.18 -7.69 49.02
CA ASP A 45 14.38 -6.68 49.75
C ASP A 45 15.18 -5.41 50.03
N SER A 46 16.47 -5.57 50.31
CA SER A 46 17.37 -4.43 50.48
C SER A 46 17.58 -3.69 49.16
N TRP A 47 17.72 -4.38 48.03
CA TRP A 47 17.85 -3.73 46.73
C TRP A 47 16.57 -3.02 46.28
N ILE A 48 15.40 -3.59 46.55
CA ILE A 48 14.11 -2.95 46.27
C ILE A 48 13.94 -1.69 47.12
N ALA A 49 14.32 -1.74 48.41
CA ALA A 49 14.26 -0.58 49.30
C ALA A 49 15.22 0.56 48.90
N LEU A 50 16.38 0.23 48.30
CA LEU A 50 17.33 1.22 47.78
C LEU A 50 16.98 1.73 46.36
N GLY A 51 16.11 1.03 45.63
CA GLY A 51 15.42 1.46 44.41
C GLY A 51 16.31 2.22 43.41
N GLY A 52 16.10 3.53 43.31
CA GLY A 52 16.72 4.40 42.30
C GLY A 52 18.21 4.72 42.49
N GLN A 53 18.84 4.26 43.57
CA GLN A 53 20.29 4.47 43.78
C GLN A 53 21.13 3.35 43.15
N LEU A 54 20.53 2.21 42.79
CA LEU A 54 21.20 1.04 42.26
C LEU A 54 20.93 0.92 40.75
N GLN A 55 21.99 0.71 39.98
CA GLN A 55 21.91 0.42 38.56
C GLN A 55 21.73 -1.09 38.35
N PRO A 56 20.61 -1.57 37.77
CA PRO A 56 20.35 -2.98 37.55
C PRO A 56 21.43 -3.66 36.70
N ARG A 57 22.02 -2.94 35.74
CA ARG A 57 23.07 -3.47 34.84
C ARG A 57 24.30 -4.02 35.57
N ARG A 58 24.71 -3.36 36.67
CA ARG A 58 25.90 -3.76 37.43
C ARG A 58 25.63 -4.94 38.36
N LEU A 59 24.36 -5.31 38.55
CA LEU A 59 23.93 -6.48 39.31
C LEU A 59 23.72 -7.70 38.42
N ILE A 60 23.69 -7.54 37.08
CA ILE A 60 23.56 -8.65 36.11
C ILE A 60 24.57 -9.77 36.37
N PRO A 61 25.88 -9.51 36.56
CA PRO A 61 26.86 -10.59 36.80
C PRO A 61 26.57 -11.40 38.07
N ALA A 62 26.00 -10.78 39.11
CA ALA A 62 25.62 -11.45 40.34
C ALA A 62 24.39 -12.36 40.14
N LEU A 63 23.46 -11.95 39.26
CA LEU A 63 22.24 -12.66 38.94
C LEU A 63 22.43 -13.77 37.88
N MET A 64 23.39 -13.62 36.97
CA MET A 64 23.73 -14.63 35.96
C MET A 64 24.17 -15.96 36.55
N ARG A 65 24.64 -15.99 37.80
CA ARG A 65 25.04 -17.21 38.49
C ARG A 65 23.89 -18.22 38.62
N TYR A 66 22.64 -17.74 38.66
CA TYR A 66 21.43 -18.55 38.76
C TYR A 66 20.94 -19.13 37.41
N ASN A 67 21.65 -18.82 36.31
CA ASN A 67 21.42 -19.39 34.97
C ASN A 67 21.80 -20.88 34.88
N THR A 68 22.76 -21.34 35.69
CA THR A 68 23.32 -22.71 35.58
C THR A 68 22.48 -23.80 36.26
N ALA A 69 21.37 -23.43 36.90
CA ALA A 69 20.56 -24.32 37.72
C ALA A 69 19.57 -25.22 36.94
N SER A 70 19.75 -25.41 35.62
CA SER A 70 18.91 -26.30 34.80
C SER A 70 19.07 -27.79 35.09
N THR A 71 19.96 -28.18 36.02
CA THR A 71 20.03 -29.56 36.50
C THR A 71 18.93 -29.80 37.53
N PRO A 72 18.15 -30.91 37.45
CA PRO A 72 17.15 -31.29 38.45
C PRO A 72 17.72 -31.56 39.86
N SER A 73 19.05 -31.47 40.03
CA SER A 73 19.79 -31.52 41.30
C SER A 73 20.25 -30.12 41.77
N ALA A 74 19.61 -29.04 41.30
CA ALA A 74 19.88 -27.71 41.84
C ALA A 74 19.32 -27.62 43.27
N SER A 75 20.18 -27.23 44.23
CA SER A 75 19.77 -27.06 45.62
C SER A 75 18.55 -26.12 45.74
N ALA A 76 17.64 -26.38 46.68
CA ALA A 76 16.46 -25.53 46.92
C ALA A 76 16.80 -24.03 47.07
N ARG A 77 18.01 -23.72 47.56
CA ARG A 77 18.55 -22.36 47.66
C ARG A 77 18.82 -21.70 46.30
N ALA A 78 19.24 -22.45 45.29
CA ALA A 78 19.43 -21.93 43.93
C ALA A 78 18.08 -21.64 43.25
N GLN A 79 17.06 -22.49 43.47
CA GLN A 79 15.69 -22.25 43.00
C GLN A 79 15.06 -21.03 43.69
N GLN A 80 15.30 -20.89 45.00
CA GLN A 80 14.88 -19.71 45.76
C GLN A 80 15.61 -18.45 45.29
N GLY A 81 16.93 -18.51 45.06
CA GLY A 81 17.71 -17.42 44.50
C GLY A 81 17.22 -16.98 43.12
N ARG A 82 16.76 -17.94 42.29
CA ARG A 82 16.14 -17.66 40.99
C ARG A 82 14.80 -16.93 41.14
N ALA A 83 13.91 -17.42 42.00
CA ALA A 83 12.59 -16.80 42.21
C ALA A 83 12.73 -15.35 42.73
N GLU A 84 13.67 -15.12 43.64
CA GLU A 84 13.97 -13.78 44.16
C GLU A 84 14.65 -12.88 43.11
N ALA A 85 15.51 -13.45 42.25
CA ALA A 85 16.08 -12.73 41.12
C ALA A 85 14.99 -12.28 40.13
N ILE A 86 14.03 -13.15 39.80
CA ILE A 86 12.88 -12.82 38.95
C ILE A 86 12.06 -11.69 39.59
N ARG A 87 11.75 -11.79 40.89
CA ARG A 87 11.01 -10.76 41.63
C ARG A 87 11.70 -9.40 41.57
N TYR A 88 13.02 -9.36 41.76
CA TYR A 88 13.79 -8.13 41.66
C TYR A 88 13.70 -7.53 40.25
N LEU A 89 13.94 -8.35 39.22
CA LEU A 89 13.96 -7.90 37.82
C LEU A 89 12.58 -7.44 37.36
N GLU A 90 11.49 -8.10 37.76
CA GLU A 90 10.13 -7.65 37.51
C GLU A 90 9.82 -6.30 38.16
N HIS A 91 10.35 -6.06 39.37
CA HIS A 91 10.22 -4.75 40.03
C HIS A 91 11.02 -3.68 39.28
N CYS A 92 12.23 -4.00 38.81
CA CYS A 92 13.01 -3.09 37.96
C CYS A 92 12.26 -2.73 36.68
N VAL A 93 11.63 -3.72 36.03
CA VAL A 93 10.82 -3.52 34.82
C VAL A 93 9.60 -2.62 35.10
N LYS A 94 8.90 -2.83 36.21
CA LYS A 94 7.66 -2.08 36.53
C LYS A 94 7.91 -0.66 37.05
N THR A 95 9.04 -0.41 37.72
CA THR A 95 9.23 0.80 38.54
C THR A 95 10.41 1.68 38.11
N LEU A 96 11.43 1.12 37.44
CA LEU A 96 12.72 1.80 37.24
C LEU A 96 13.13 2.04 35.79
N LEU A 97 12.54 1.37 34.80
CA LEU A 97 13.11 1.30 33.44
C LEU A 97 12.19 1.81 32.30
N PRO A 98 11.53 2.98 32.34
CA PRO A 98 10.82 3.48 31.16
C PRO A 98 11.72 3.92 30.00
N GLU A 99 12.96 4.39 30.22
CA GLU A 99 13.75 5.06 29.15
C GLU A 99 15.28 4.84 29.19
N ASP A 100 15.79 3.74 29.77
CA ASP A 100 17.23 3.47 29.76
C ASP A 100 17.65 2.59 28.56
N ASP A 101 18.66 3.03 27.79
CA ASP A 101 19.34 2.38 26.62
C ASP A 101 19.96 0.97 26.89
N GLY A 102 19.53 0.29 27.94
CA GLY A 102 20.00 -1.04 28.30
C GLY A 102 19.15 -1.69 29.36
N ALA A 103 17.91 -1.22 29.49
CA ALA A 103 16.80 -2.04 29.95
C ALA A 103 16.75 -3.38 29.18
N GLN A 104 17.11 -3.39 27.89
CA GLN A 104 17.16 -4.61 27.08
C GLN A 104 18.02 -5.74 27.69
N SER A 105 19.14 -5.41 28.35
CA SER A 105 19.98 -6.41 29.03
C SER A 105 19.30 -7.04 30.25
N VAL A 106 18.45 -6.26 30.94
CA VAL A 106 17.64 -6.68 32.08
C VAL A 106 16.48 -7.55 31.58
N TYR A 107 15.80 -7.15 30.49
CA TYR A 107 14.77 -7.96 29.85
C TYR A 107 15.34 -9.29 29.31
N ASN A 108 16.51 -9.27 28.68
CA ASN A 108 17.18 -10.48 28.18
C ASN A 108 17.59 -11.43 29.31
N LEU A 109 18.05 -10.91 30.45
CA LEU A 109 18.33 -11.71 31.64
C LEU A 109 17.04 -12.30 32.23
N LEU A 110 16.00 -11.50 32.37
CA LEU A 110 14.70 -11.94 32.89
C LEU A 110 14.10 -13.03 31.99
N LEU A 111 14.17 -12.85 30.68
CA LEU A 111 13.76 -13.84 29.69
C LEU A 111 14.55 -15.15 29.82
N MET A 112 15.87 -15.07 29.96
CA MET A 112 16.71 -16.23 30.23
C MET A 112 16.31 -16.93 31.54
N LEU A 113 15.92 -16.19 32.57
CA LEU A 113 15.42 -16.76 33.82
C LEU A 113 13.96 -17.28 33.73
N HIS A 114 13.15 -16.86 32.77
CA HIS A 114 11.84 -17.47 32.52
C HIS A 114 11.91 -18.70 31.61
N THR A 115 12.85 -18.77 30.66
CA THR A 115 12.93 -19.93 29.74
C THR A 115 13.31 -21.24 30.44
N GLN A 116 13.96 -21.19 31.60
CA GLN A 116 14.31 -22.38 32.39
C GLN A 116 13.30 -22.70 33.51
N SER A 117 12.25 -21.90 33.72
CA SER A 117 11.13 -22.34 34.57
C SER A 117 10.37 -23.46 33.88
N ALA A 118 9.83 -24.43 34.64
CA ALA A 118 9.09 -25.58 34.10
C ALA A 118 7.79 -25.17 33.36
N ASP A 119 7.17 -24.09 33.80
CA ASP A 119 5.91 -23.55 33.26
C ASP A 119 6.15 -22.46 32.20
N GLU A 120 5.35 -22.47 31.13
CA GLU A 120 5.37 -21.52 30.01
C GLU A 120 4.46 -20.31 30.24
N GLY A 121 3.48 -20.42 31.15
CA GLY A 121 2.52 -19.34 31.44
C GLY A 121 3.17 -18.02 31.85
N PRO A 122 4.13 -18.00 32.81
CA PRO A 122 4.83 -16.79 33.22
C PRO A 122 5.63 -16.17 32.08
N LEU A 123 6.26 -16.99 31.25
CA LEU A 123 7.03 -16.55 30.08
C LEU A 123 6.12 -15.88 29.04
N LEU A 124 4.98 -16.48 28.70
CA LEU A 124 4.02 -15.89 27.77
C LEU A 124 3.43 -14.57 28.31
N THR A 125 3.10 -14.54 29.59
CA THR A 125 2.59 -13.32 30.24
C THR A 125 3.64 -12.21 30.22
N PHE A 126 4.92 -12.55 30.38
CA PHE A 126 6.02 -11.61 30.26
C PHE A 126 6.19 -11.12 28.82
N LEU A 127 6.19 -12.01 27.82
CA LEU A 127 6.35 -11.63 26.41
C LEU A 127 5.24 -10.67 25.94
N HIS A 128 3.99 -10.90 26.37
CA HIS A 128 2.87 -9.98 26.07
C HIS A 128 2.95 -8.64 26.81
N LYS A 129 3.66 -8.57 27.95
CA LYS A 129 3.79 -7.33 28.75
C LYS A 129 5.05 -6.54 28.43
N ALA A 130 6.08 -7.20 27.90
CA ALA A 130 7.37 -6.62 27.56
C ALA A 130 7.35 -6.03 26.14
N MET A 131 6.34 -5.20 25.86
CA MET A 131 6.19 -4.44 24.62
C MET A 131 6.14 -2.95 24.95
N ASP A 132 6.74 -2.12 24.10
CA ASP A 132 6.68 -0.67 24.17
C ASP A 132 5.31 -0.12 23.75
N MET A 133 5.12 1.19 23.95
CA MET A 133 3.90 1.89 23.56
C MET A 133 3.67 1.85 22.04
N GLU A 134 4.75 1.73 21.25
CA GLU A 134 4.73 1.53 19.79
C GLU A 134 4.50 0.06 19.37
N GLY A 135 4.42 -0.88 20.32
CA GLY A 135 4.26 -2.31 20.03
C GLY A 135 5.56 -3.06 19.72
N GLU A 136 6.71 -2.39 19.84
CA GLU A 136 8.02 -3.02 19.65
C GLU A 136 8.46 -3.80 20.90
N PRO A 137 9.11 -4.96 20.75
CA PRO A 137 9.58 -5.73 21.89
C PRO A 137 10.82 -5.10 22.53
N LEU A 138 10.76 -4.86 23.84
CA LEU A 138 11.84 -4.32 24.67
C LEU A 138 13.04 -5.27 24.87
N TYR A 139 13.02 -6.43 24.21
CA TYR A 139 13.99 -7.51 24.31
C TYR A 139 14.48 -7.93 22.93
N ASP A 140 15.66 -8.55 22.86
CA ASP A 140 16.14 -9.11 21.58
C ASP A 140 15.36 -10.38 21.25
N VAL A 141 14.44 -10.29 20.28
CA VAL A 141 13.59 -11.39 19.81
C VAL A 141 14.41 -12.55 19.25
N LYS A 142 15.56 -12.31 18.61
CA LYS A 142 16.42 -13.37 18.06
C LYS A 142 17.14 -14.12 19.17
N TYR A 143 17.59 -13.41 20.20
CA TYR A 143 18.12 -14.03 21.41
C TYR A 143 17.05 -14.85 22.13
N ALA A 144 15.83 -14.29 22.25
CA ALA A 144 14.68 -14.95 22.84
C ALA A 144 14.37 -16.28 22.17
N LEU A 145 14.33 -16.29 20.84
CA LEU A 145 14.01 -17.46 20.06
C LEU A 145 15.03 -18.58 20.26
N ARG A 146 16.33 -18.26 20.25
CA ARG A 146 17.39 -19.25 20.48
C ARG A 146 17.27 -19.90 21.86
N LEU A 147 16.96 -19.12 22.89
CA LEU A 147 16.76 -19.64 24.24
C LEU A 147 15.50 -20.51 24.35
N ALA A 148 14.38 -20.04 23.80
CA ALA A 148 13.11 -20.76 23.83
C ALA A 148 13.20 -22.10 23.08
N LEU A 149 13.91 -22.13 21.94
CA LEU A 149 14.14 -23.35 21.18
C LEU A 149 15.03 -24.35 21.94
N GLY A 150 16.11 -23.85 22.57
CA GLY A 150 16.99 -24.66 23.41
C GLY A 150 16.27 -25.29 24.61
N ALA A 151 15.30 -24.58 25.18
CA ALA A 151 14.48 -25.05 26.30
C ALA A 151 13.21 -25.81 25.86
N ARG A 152 13.00 -26.05 24.55
CA ARG A 152 11.81 -26.70 23.95
C ARG A 152 10.47 -26.06 24.35
N ARG A 153 10.44 -24.73 24.46
CA ARG A 153 9.23 -23.96 24.82
C ARG A 153 8.38 -23.62 23.61
N HIS A 154 7.65 -24.61 23.10
CA HIS A 154 7.02 -24.51 21.79
C HIS A 154 5.97 -23.39 21.69
N ARG A 155 5.10 -23.17 22.70
CA ARG A 155 4.09 -22.08 22.63
C ARG A 155 4.73 -20.70 22.61
N SER A 156 5.77 -20.50 23.40
CA SER A 156 6.54 -19.25 23.40
C SER A 156 7.32 -19.06 22.10
N CYS A 157 7.85 -20.13 21.50
CA CYS A 157 8.49 -20.07 20.18
C CYS A 157 7.49 -19.60 19.11
N VAL A 158 6.27 -20.16 19.08
CA VAL A 158 5.23 -19.75 18.12
C VAL A 158 4.94 -18.25 18.22
N HIS A 159 4.82 -17.72 19.45
CA HIS A 159 4.60 -16.29 19.65
C HIS A 159 5.79 -15.45 19.17
N LEU A 160 7.03 -15.84 19.50
CA LEU A 160 8.23 -15.15 19.03
C LEU A 160 8.39 -15.19 17.51
N TYR A 161 8.03 -16.30 16.87
CA TYR A 161 8.01 -16.41 15.41
C TYR A 161 6.97 -15.49 14.75
N CYS A 162 5.81 -15.32 15.38
CA CYS A 162 4.82 -14.33 14.92
C CYS A 162 5.39 -12.91 14.99
N MET A 163 6.12 -12.57 16.06
CA MET A 163 6.76 -11.25 16.20
C MET A 163 7.86 -11.00 15.17
N LEU A 164 8.53 -12.06 14.69
CA LEU A 164 9.51 -11.98 13.60
C LEU A 164 8.87 -12.03 12.21
N HIS A 165 7.53 -12.03 12.11
CA HIS A 165 6.77 -12.21 10.87
C HIS A 165 7.09 -13.51 10.10
N MET A 166 7.66 -14.51 10.78
CA MET A 166 7.97 -15.83 10.20
C MET A 166 6.84 -16.81 10.47
N TYR A 167 5.66 -16.53 9.91
CA TYR A 167 4.45 -17.32 10.16
C TYR A 167 4.54 -18.77 9.66
N GLU A 168 5.35 -19.04 8.64
CA GLU A 168 5.55 -20.41 8.13
C GLU A 168 6.16 -21.35 9.18
N GLU A 169 7.21 -20.90 9.86
CA GLU A 169 7.87 -21.65 10.94
C GLU A 169 6.98 -21.68 12.19
N ALA A 170 6.26 -20.58 12.46
CA ALA A 170 5.31 -20.48 13.55
C ALA A 170 4.21 -21.55 13.42
N VAL A 171 3.58 -21.69 12.26
CA VAL A 171 2.53 -22.68 12.01
C VAL A 171 3.09 -24.09 12.08
N ALA A 172 4.28 -24.36 11.52
CA ALA A 172 4.90 -25.68 11.61
C ALA A 172 5.11 -26.13 13.08
N LEU A 173 5.56 -25.22 13.94
CA LEU A 173 5.72 -25.51 15.37
C LEU A 173 4.38 -25.54 16.12
N ALA A 174 3.42 -24.70 15.76
CA ALA A 174 2.10 -24.68 16.37
C ALA A 174 1.36 -26.00 16.14
N LEU A 175 1.48 -26.57 14.94
CA LEU A 175 0.89 -27.87 14.59
C LEU A 175 1.37 -29.02 15.48
N HIS A 176 2.60 -28.94 16.02
CA HIS A 176 3.11 -29.93 16.97
C HIS A 176 2.54 -29.77 18.39
N VAL A 177 1.99 -28.60 18.72
CA VAL A 177 1.45 -28.29 20.04
C VAL A 177 -0.07 -28.44 20.05
N ASP A 178 -0.76 -27.56 19.31
CA ASP A 178 -2.21 -27.44 19.30
C ASP A 178 -2.69 -26.94 17.92
N ILE A 179 -3.67 -27.62 17.33
CA ILE A 179 -4.24 -27.25 16.02
C ILE A 179 -4.95 -25.88 16.10
N ASP A 180 -5.63 -25.58 17.19
CA ASP A 180 -6.34 -24.31 17.38
C ASP A 180 -5.38 -23.12 17.48
N LEU A 181 -4.19 -23.32 18.06
CA LEU A 181 -3.13 -22.31 18.05
C LEU A 181 -2.61 -22.07 16.62
N ALA A 182 -2.50 -23.14 15.82
CA ALA A 182 -2.10 -23.02 14.42
C ALA A 182 -3.13 -22.24 13.60
N LYS A 183 -4.44 -22.43 13.84
CA LYS A 183 -5.51 -21.63 13.22
C LYS A 183 -5.38 -20.15 13.58
N GLN A 184 -5.20 -19.84 14.87
CA GLN A 184 -5.02 -18.45 15.33
C GLN A 184 -3.79 -17.78 14.71
N VAL A 185 -2.70 -18.52 14.50
CA VAL A 185 -1.48 -17.99 13.88
C VAL A 185 -1.66 -17.82 12.37
N ALA A 186 -2.38 -18.72 11.71
CA ALA A 186 -2.67 -18.65 10.29
C ALA A 186 -3.57 -17.45 9.92
N GLU A 187 -4.39 -16.96 10.86
CA GLU A 187 -5.27 -15.80 10.65
C GLU A 187 -4.56 -14.44 10.81
N LYS A 188 -3.54 -14.36 11.66
CA LYS A 188 -2.82 -13.11 11.97
C LYS A 188 -2.23 -12.32 10.77
N PRO A 189 -1.72 -12.94 9.69
CA PRO A 189 -1.21 -12.18 8.55
C PRO A 189 -2.39 -11.63 7.73
N ASP A 190 -2.84 -10.42 8.03
CA ASP A 190 -3.93 -9.72 7.32
C ASP A 190 -3.49 -9.15 5.95
N ASP A 191 -2.21 -8.80 5.80
CA ASP A 191 -1.70 -8.13 4.60
C ASP A 191 -1.52 -9.07 3.39
N ASP A 192 -1.22 -10.35 3.63
CA ASP A 192 -0.85 -11.31 2.58
C ASP A 192 -1.86 -12.46 2.44
N ALA A 193 -2.90 -12.26 1.62
CA ALA A 193 -3.89 -13.30 1.33
C ALA A 193 -3.27 -14.59 0.75
N VAL A 194 -2.18 -14.47 -0.02
CA VAL A 194 -1.45 -15.62 -0.58
C VAL A 194 -0.75 -16.42 0.52
N LEU A 195 -0.10 -15.73 1.46
CA LEU A 195 0.55 -16.37 2.59
C LEU A 195 -0.48 -17.04 3.50
N ARG A 196 -1.59 -16.35 3.80
CA ARG A 196 -2.72 -16.91 4.55
C ARG A 196 -3.20 -18.21 3.91
N LYS A 197 -3.46 -18.21 2.60
CA LYS A 197 -3.86 -19.42 1.87
C LYS A 197 -2.82 -20.54 2.02
N LYS A 198 -1.53 -20.24 1.87
CA LYS A 198 -0.44 -21.23 2.02
C LYS A 198 -0.36 -21.81 3.44
N LEU A 199 -0.54 -20.99 4.48
CA LEU A 199 -0.52 -21.42 5.87
C LEU A 199 -1.72 -22.32 6.19
N TRP A 200 -2.93 -21.90 5.79
CA TRP A 200 -4.14 -22.70 5.96
C TRP A 200 -4.07 -24.03 5.20
N LEU A 201 -3.46 -24.07 3.99
CA LEU A 201 -3.19 -25.32 3.29
C LEU A 201 -2.22 -26.23 4.04
N ARG A 202 -1.19 -25.68 4.69
CA ARG A 202 -0.29 -26.45 5.56
C ARG A 202 -1.01 -27.04 6.76
N VAL A 203 -1.89 -26.26 7.40
CA VAL A 203 -2.72 -26.75 8.51
C VAL A 203 -3.66 -27.84 8.01
N ALA A 204 -4.37 -27.62 6.90
CA ALA A 204 -5.28 -28.60 6.30
C ALA A 204 -4.56 -29.91 5.95
N ARG A 205 -3.40 -29.83 5.30
CA ARG A 205 -2.55 -30.98 5.01
C ARG A 205 -2.23 -31.78 6.26
N HIS A 206 -1.87 -31.11 7.35
CA HIS A 206 -1.53 -31.76 8.60
C HIS A 206 -2.73 -32.42 9.28
N VAL A 207 -3.90 -31.78 9.25
CA VAL A 207 -5.16 -32.34 9.78
C VAL A 207 -5.56 -33.61 9.03
N VAL A 208 -5.35 -33.65 7.71
CA VAL A 208 -5.63 -34.84 6.88
C VAL A 208 -4.58 -35.93 7.07
N GLU A 209 -3.30 -35.58 7.18
CA GLU A 209 -2.20 -36.55 7.33
C GLU A 209 -2.11 -37.16 8.75
N GLN A 210 -2.27 -36.38 9.82
CA GLN A 210 -2.12 -36.86 11.20
C GLN A 210 -3.10 -38.00 11.57
N ASP A 211 -4.34 -37.92 11.09
CA ASP A 211 -5.38 -38.91 11.39
C ASP A 211 -5.34 -40.12 10.43
N SER A 212 -4.50 -40.10 9.39
CA SER A 212 -4.32 -41.22 8.44
C SER A 212 -3.35 -42.31 8.93
N GLY A 213 -2.48 -41.98 9.90
CA GLY A 213 -1.36 -42.82 10.34
C GLY A 213 -1.59 -43.69 11.59
N LYS A 214 -2.78 -43.65 12.21
CA LYS A 214 -3.07 -44.38 13.46
C LYS A 214 -4.42 -45.12 13.39
N GLY A 215 -4.41 -46.37 12.93
CA GLY A 215 -5.49 -47.33 13.21
C GLY A 215 -5.92 -48.19 12.02
N GLU A 216 -5.96 -49.50 12.25
CA GLU A 216 -6.49 -50.54 11.37
C GLU A 216 -8.04 -50.46 11.27
N GLY A 217 -8.55 -49.40 10.62
CA GLY A 217 -9.98 -49.12 10.45
C GLY A 217 -10.23 -48.08 9.35
N LYS A 218 -9.74 -48.38 8.13
CA LYS A 218 -9.45 -47.40 7.07
C LYS A 218 -10.64 -46.66 6.46
N THR A 219 -11.88 -47.18 6.54
CA THR A 219 -13.03 -46.64 5.78
C THR A 219 -13.90 -45.69 6.60
N GLU A 220 -14.23 -46.02 7.86
CA GLU A 220 -15.06 -45.14 8.70
C GLU A 220 -14.30 -43.93 9.25
N LEU A 221 -13.01 -44.10 9.58
CA LEU A 221 -12.15 -42.99 10.00
C LEU A 221 -11.95 -41.95 8.88
N LEU A 222 -11.88 -42.38 7.62
CA LEU A 222 -11.68 -41.49 6.49
C LEU A 222 -12.89 -40.55 6.29
N GLY A 223 -14.12 -41.09 6.39
CA GLY A 223 -15.36 -40.29 6.38
C GLY A 223 -15.43 -39.29 7.54
N SER A 224 -14.91 -39.65 8.73
CA SER A 224 -14.78 -38.71 9.84
C SER A 224 -13.76 -37.60 9.57
N ASN A 225 -12.64 -37.91 8.92
CA ASN A 225 -11.61 -36.93 8.58
C ASN A 225 -12.10 -35.94 7.52
N ILE A 226 -12.87 -36.43 6.55
CA ILE A 226 -13.53 -35.59 5.53
C ILE A 226 -14.51 -34.63 6.19
N ARG A 227 -15.36 -35.10 7.10
CA ARG A 227 -16.28 -34.22 7.85
C ARG A 227 -15.56 -33.16 8.69
N LYS A 228 -14.42 -33.51 9.31
CA LYS A 228 -13.58 -32.53 10.03
C LYS A 228 -12.95 -31.51 9.07
N ALA A 229 -12.47 -31.95 7.91
CA ALA A 229 -11.91 -31.06 6.87
C ALA A 229 -12.97 -30.13 6.27
N ILE A 230 -14.22 -30.59 6.10
CA ILE A 230 -15.35 -29.78 5.66
C ILE A 230 -15.71 -28.73 6.71
N LYS A 231 -15.74 -29.10 8.01
CA LYS A 231 -15.91 -28.11 9.09
C LYS A 231 -14.78 -27.08 9.11
N PHE A 232 -13.55 -27.54 8.88
CA PHE A 232 -12.39 -26.66 8.77
C PHE A 232 -12.50 -25.70 7.57
N LEU A 233 -12.98 -26.16 6.41
CA LEU A 233 -13.27 -25.31 5.25
C LEU A 233 -14.33 -24.24 5.57
N GLN A 234 -15.38 -24.61 6.28
CA GLN A 234 -16.42 -23.66 6.73
C GLN A 234 -15.86 -22.58 7.67
N GLU A 235 -14.83 -22.90 8.45
CA GLU A 235 -14.15 -21.94 9.34
C GLU A 235 -13.20 -20.99 8.58
N THR A 236 -12.85 -21.28 7.32
CA THR A 236 -11.88 -20.48 6.54
C THR A 236 -12.50 -19.32 5.74
N ASP A 237 -13.78 -19.00 5.98
CA ASP A 237 -14.52 -17.87 5.36
C ASP A 237 -14.29 -17.71 3.85
N GLY A 238 -14.23 -18.81 3.11
CA GLY A 238 -14.08 -18.81 1.65
C GLY A 238 -12.66 -18.60 1.11
N LEU A 239 -11.64 -18.52 1.99
CA LEU A 239 -10.23 -18.44 1.58
C LEU A 239 -9.74 -19.71 0.87
N LEU A 240 -10.19 -20.86 1.34
CA LEU A 240 -9.89 -22.17 0.76
C LEU A 240 -11.10 -22.71 0.02
N LYS A 241 -10.87 -23.23 -1.19
CA LYS A 241 -11.88 -23.95 -1.95
C LYS A 241 -11.72 -25.45 -1.73
N ILE A 242 -12.80 -26.19 -1.98
CA ILE A 242 -12.77 -27.65 -1.95
C ILE A 242 -11.69 -28.21 -2.90
N GLU A 243 -11.51 -27.57 -4.06
CA GLU A 243 -10.49 -27.89 -5.06
C GLU A 243 -9.07 -27.94 -4.48
N ASP A 244 -8.78 -27.09 -3.49
CA ASP A 244 -7.44 -27.01 -2.93
C ASP A 244 -7.14 -28.17 -1.95
N ILE A 245 -8.16 -28.81 -1.37
CA ILE A 245 -8.00 -29.88 -0.38
C ILE A 245 -8.16 -31.28 -0.98
N LEU A 246 -8.91 -31.40 -2.10
CA LEU A 246 -9.10 -32.67 -2.82
C LEU A 246 -7.78 -33.45 -3.09
N PRO A 247 -6.66 -32.81 -3.48
CA PRO A 247 -5.40 -33.52 -3.77
C PRO A 247 -4.78 -34.23 -2.56
N PHE A 248 -5.15 -33.88 -1.33
CA PHE A 248 -4.61 -34.50 -0.12
C PHE A 248 -5.28 -35.83 0.22
N PHE A 249 -6.40 -36.15 -0.43
CA PHE A 249 -7.13 -37.39 -0.19
C PHE A 249 -6.74 -38.47 -1.21
N PRO A 250 -6.67 -39.75 -0.82
CA PRO A 250 -6.38 -40.84 -1.74
C PRO A 250 -7.50 -41.05 -2.77
N ASP A 251 -7.18 -41.57 -3.95
CA ASP A 251 -8.11 -41.74 -5.09
C ASP A 251 -9.38 -42.57 -4.81
N PHE A 252 -9.42 -43.32 -3.70
CA PHE A 252 -10.53 -44.23 -3.34
C PHE A 252 -11.43 -43.68 -2.22
N VAL A 253 -11.67 -42.37 -2.21
CA VAL A 253 -12.63 -41.75 -1.29
C VAL A 253 -14.03 -41.79 -1.91
N LEU A 254 -15.03 -42.20 -1.10
CA LEU A 254 -16.44 -42.16 -1.50
C LEU A 254 -16.84 -40.70 -1.75
N ILE A 255 -17.19 -40.38 -3.00
CA ILE A 255 -17.66 -39.04 -3.41
C ILE A 255 -18.89 -38.60 -2.60
N ASP A 256 -19.65 -39.55 -2.06
CA ASP A 256 -20.83 -39.30 -1.23
C ASP A 256 -20.53 -38.41 -0.01
N ASP A 257 -19.35 -38.52 0.60
CA ASP A 257 -18.97 -37.69 1.76
C ASP A 257 -18.69 -36.22 1.38
N PHE A 258 -18.39 -35.95 0.10
CA PHE A 258 -18.14 -34.60 -0.42
C PHE A 258 -19.33 -34.02 -1.18
N LYS A 259 -20.38 -34.80 -1.43
CA LYS A 259 -21.49 -34.43 -2.29
C LYS A 259 -22.10 -33.07 -1.93
N GLU A 260 -22.41 -32.86 -0.64
CA GLU A 260 -23.02 -31.60 -0.19
C GLU A 260 -22.09 -30.41 -0.38
N ALA A 261 -20.79 -30.55 -0.05
CA ALA A 261 -19.80 -29.49 -0.18
C ALA A 261 -19.47 -29.15 -1.65
N ILE A 262 -19.50 -30.15 -2.54
CA ILE A 262 -19.35 -29.95 -3.98
C ILE A 262 -20.59 -29.26 -4.55
N CYS A 263 -21.80 -29.69 -4.15
CA CYS A 263 -23.04 -29.06 -4.60
C CYS A 263 -23.09 -27.58 -4.23
N THR A 264 -22.78 -27.21 -2.99
CA THR A 264 -22.73 -25.80 -2.58
C THR A 264 -21.67 -25.00 -3.33
N SER A 265 -20.48 -25.56 -3.55
CA SER A 265 -19.42 -24.90 -4.33
C SER A 265 -19.84 -24.69 -5.80
N LEU A 266 -20.51 -25.67 -6.42
CA LEU A 266 -21.02 -25.56 -7.79
C LEU A 266 -22.18 -24.56 -7.91
N GLU A 267 -23.07 -24.51 -6.92
CA GLU A 267 -24.13 -23.51 -6.84
C GLU A 267 -23.55 -22.09 -6.75
N GLU A 268 -22.49 -21.90 -5.97
CA GLU A 268 -21.79 -20.62 -5.86
C GLU A 268 -21.12 -20.21 -7.19
N TYR A 269 -20.45 -21.14 -7.88
CA TYR A 269 -19.91 -20.86 -9.21
C TYR A 269 -21.00 -20.49 -10.22
N ASN A 270 -22.13 -21.20 -10.23
CA ASN A 270 -23.25 -20.87 -11.11
C ASN A 270 -23.83 -19.48 -10.80
N ARG A 271 -23.91 -19.10 -9.52
CA ARG A 271 -24.33 -17.76 -9.11
C ARG A 271 -23.36 -16.68 -9.62
N GLN A 272 -22.06 -16.88 -9.42
CA GLN A 272 -21.03 -15.95 -9.91
C GLN A 272 -21.06 -15.81 -11.44
N ILE A 273 -21.28 -16.91 -12.16
CA ILE A 273 -21.40 -16.89 -13.62
C ILE A 273 -22.62 -16.07 -14.05
N GLU A 274 -23.77 -16.25 -13.39
CA GLU A 274 -24.97 -15.49 -13.75
C GLU A 274 -24.83 -14.00 -13.39
N GLU A 275 -24.20 -13.66 -12.25
CA GLU A 275 -23.87 -12.28 -11.88
C GLU A 275 -22.97 -11.63 -12.94
N LEU A 276 -21.85 -12.26 -13.28
CA LEU A 276 -20.94 -11.76 -14.31
C LEU A 276 -21.64 -11.61 -15.67
N LYS A 277 -22.52 -12.55 -16.03
CA LYS A 277 -23.30 -12.47 -17.27
C LYS A 277 -24.28 -11.30 -17.25
N THR A 278 -24.90 -11.00 -16.11
CA THR A 278 -25.75 -9.81 -15.96
C THR A 278 -24.93 -8.52 -16.03
N GLU A 279 -23.75 -8.48 -15.43
CA GLU A 279 -22.82 -7.34 -15.54
C GLU A 279 -22.37 -7.13 -16.99
N MET A 280 -22.00 -8.20 -17.69
CA MET A 280 -21.66 -8.14 -19.11
C MET A 280 -22.82 -7.62 -19.96
N ALA A 281 -24.05 -8.07 -19.69
CA ALA A 281 -25.24 -7.61 -20.42
C ALA A 281 -25.53 -6.12 -20.17
N THR A 282 -25.43 -5.65 -18.92
CA THR A 282 -25.66 -4.23 -18.58
C THR A 282 -24.58 -3.32 -19.16
N ALA A 283 -23.31 -3.72 -19.09
CA ALA A 283 -22.20 -3.01 -19.72
C ALA A 283 -22.37 -2.95 -21.25
N THR A 284 -22.81 -4.05 -21.88
CA THR A 284 -23.07 -4.08 -23.33
C THR A 284 -24.21 -3.16 -23.72
N LEU A 285 -25.33 -3.17 -22.97
CA LEU A 285 -26.45 -2.26 -23.19
C LEU A 285 -26.03 -0.79 -23.04
N SER A 286 -25.20 -0.48 -22.05
CA SER A 286 -24.64 0.86 -21.85
C SER A 286 -23.77 1.28 -23.03
N ALA A 287 -22.85 0.42 -23.48
CA ALA A 287 -21.99 0.69 -24.63
C ALA A 287 -22.80 0.90 -25.92
N ASP A 288 -23.87 0.11 -26.13
CA ASP A 288 -24.74 0.28 -27.30
C ASP A 288 -25.56 1.58 -27.24
N ASN A 289 -26.02 1.98 -26.06
CA ASN A 289 -26.67 3.29 -25.88
C ASN A 289 -25.69 4.42 -26.24
N ILE A 290 -24.44 4.35 -25.75
CA ILE A 290 -23.40 5.34 -26.06
C ILE A 290 -23.12 5.38 -27.57
N ARG A 291 -23.01 4.23 -28.24
CA ARG A 291 -22.80 4.18 -29.71
C ARG A 291 -23.96 4.79 -30.49
N ARG A 292 -25.20 4.54 -30.06
CA ARG A 292 -26.40 5.16 -30.66
C ARG A 292 -26.38 6.67 -30.46
N ASP A 293 -26.04 7.13 -29.27
CA ASP A 293 -25.93 8.56 -28.98
C ASP A 293 -24.83 9.20 -29.83
N ILE A 294 -23.62 8.63 -29.91
CA ILE A 294 -22.55 9.13 -30.78
C ILE A 294 -23.02 9.20 -32.25
N SER A 295 -23.69 8.16 -32.74
CA SER A 295 -24.23 8.14 -34.11
C SER A 295 -25.27 9.25 -34.31
N ALA A 296 -26.19 9.43 -33.37
CA ALA A 296 -27.18 10.49 -33.41
C ALA A 296 -26.52 11.89 -33.36
N LEU A 297 -25.50 12.08 -32.49
CA LEU A 297 -24.77 13.33 -32.38
C LEU A 297 -24.02 13.67 -33.68
N SER A 298 -23.47 12.66 -34.38
CA SER A 298 -22.76 12.82 -35.65
C SER A 298 -23.67 13.22 -36.83
N GLN A 299 -24.96 12.83 -36.77
CA GLN A 299 -25.95 13.14 -37.80
C GLN A 299 -26.67 14.48 -37.56
N ARG A 300 -26.37 15.20 -36.48
CA ARG A 300 -26.93 16.54 -36.24
C ARG A 300 -26.29 17.53 -37.21
N TYR A 301 -27.08 18.06 -38.11
CA TYR A 301 -26.72 19.19 -38.95
C TYR A 301 -27.46 20.43 -38.47
N VAL A 302 -26.82 21.59 -38.59
CA VAL A 302 -27.46 22.89 -38.40
C VAL A 302 -27.60 23.51 -39.78
N VAL A 303 -28.82 23.89 -40.15
CA VAL A 303 -29.06 24.64 -41.39
C VAL A 303 -28.77 26.11 -41.10
N VAL A 304 -27.97 26.71 -41.96
CA VAL A 304 -27.44 28.06 -41.78
C VAL A 304 -27.98 28.93 -42.89
N ASP A 305 -28.89 29.84 -42.54
CA ASP A 305 -29.47 30.78 -43.49
C ASP A 305 -28.49 31.92 -43.81
N THR A 306 -28.62 32.52 -45.00
CA THR A 306 -27.77 33.62 -45.47
C THR A 306 -27.87 34.89 -44.62
N GLU A 307 -28.87 34.98 -43.75
CA GLU A 307 -29.11 36.10 -42.82
C GLU A 307 -28.44 35.88 -41.45
N THR A 308 -27.85 34.71 -41.20
CA THR A 308 -27.16 34.44 -39.94
C THR A 308 -25.96 35.37 -39.80
N SER A 309 -25.94 36.12 -38.69
CA SER A 309 -24.93 37.12 -38.39
C SER A 309 -24.00 36.68 -37.27
N CYS A 310 -22.76 37.12 -37.34
CA CYS A 310 -21.77 36.88 -36.31
C CYS A 310 -22.17 37.63 -35.03
N CYS A 311 -22.20 36.94 -33.88
CA CYS A 311 -22.63 37.58 -32.63
C CYS A 311 -21.66 38.66 -32.11
N SER A 312 -20.43 38.73 -32.62
CA SER A 312 -19.41 39.71 -32.23
C SER A 312 -19.45 40.98 -33.10
N CYS A 313 -19.51 40.83 -34.44
CA CYS A 313 -19.45 41.95 -35.39
C CYS A 313 -20.77 42.27 -36.10
N GLN A 314 -21.83 41.48 -35.87
CA GLN A 314 -23.19 41.62 -36.41
C GLN A 314 -23.31 41.59 -37.95
N LEU A 315 -22.25 41.24 -38.68
CA LEU A 315 -22.28 41.05 -40.13
C LEU A 315 -22.60 39.60 -40.49
N GLY A 316 -23.10 39.39 -41.71
CA GLY A 316 -23.38 38.06 -42.23
C GLY A 316 -22.14 37.16 -42.14
N ILE A 317 -22.30 35.94 -41.63
CA ILE A 317 -21.16 35.03 -41.42
C ILE A 317 -20.45 34.61 -42.71
N LEU A 318 -21.16 34.69 -43.84
CA LEU A 318 -20.62 34.42 -45.19
C LEU A 318 -19.90 35.65 -45.79
N GLN A 319 -20.04 36.82 -45.17
CA GLN A 319 -19.33 38.04 -45.58
C GLN A 319 -17.98 38.11 -44.86
N SER A 320 -16.95 38.55 -45.58
CA SER A 320 -15.63 38.80 -45.00
C SER A 320 -15.73 39.81 -43.85
N PRO A 321 -15.03 39.58 -42.73
CA PRO A 321 -15.07 40.48 -41.58
C PRO A 321 -14.54 41.89 -41.90
N PRO A 322 -15.07 42.95 -41.26
CA PRO A 322 -14.78 44.34 -41.55
C PRO A 322 -13.64 44.86 -40.64
N SER A 323 -12.41 44.42 -40.83
CA SER A 323 -11.30 45.10 -40.13
C SER A 323 -10.12 45.33 -41.06
N ASN A 324 -9.62 46.58 -41.04
CA ASN A 324 -8.35 47.05 -41.58
C ASN A 324 -7.13 46.42 -40.86
N THR A 325 -7.22 45.15 -40.50
CA THR A 325 -6.11 44.32 -40.01
C THR A 325 -5.86 43.24 -41.04
N ALA A 326 -5.47 43.68 -42.25
CA ALA A 326 -4.89 42.84 -43.29
C ALA A 326 -3.46 42.42 -42.90
N SER A 327 -3.25 41.95 -41.67
CA SER A 327 -2.02 41.33 -41.24
C SER A 327 -2.33 40.04 -40.48
N SER A 328 -1.76 38.95 -41.00
CA SER A 328 -1.50 37.65 -40.36
C SER A 328 -2.59 36.57 -40.25
N HIS A 329 -3.90 36.85 -40.28
CA HIS A 329 -4.90 35.79 -40.00
C HIS A 329 -5.64 35.18 -41.21
N ALA A 330 -5.56 35.79 -42.39
CA ALA A 330 -6.15 35.20 -43.61
C ALA A 330 -5.30 34.06 -44.22
N ALA A 331 -4.04 33.94 -43.82
CA ALA A 331 -3.11 32.91 -44.30
C ALA A 331 -3.18 31.60 -43.47
N THR A 332 -3.92 31.60 -42.36
CA THR A 332 -3.90 30.50 -41.38
C THR A 332 -4.76 29.30 -41.81
N GLY A 333 -5.58 29.42 -42.86
CA GLY A 333 -6.41 28.33 -43.39
C GLY A 333 -7.37 27.73 -42.35
N MET A 334 -7.81 28.54 -41.39
CA MET A 334 -8.84 28.17 -40.41
C MET A 334 -10.20 28.07 -41.09
N SER A 335 -11.14 27.37 -40.47
CA SER A 335 -12.55 27.37 -40.87
C SER A 335 -13.06 28.82 -40.99
N ALA A 336 -13.85 29.11 -42.03
CA ALA A 336 -14.29 30.49 -42.27
C ALA A 336 -15.22 31.02 -41.15
N PHE A 337 -15.91 30.12 -40.44
CA PHE A 337 -16.82 30.43 -39.35
C PHE A 337 -16.94 29.22 -38.39
N TYR A 338 -17.33 29.49 -37.14
CA TYR A 338 -17.68 28.48 -36.14
C TYR A 338 -19.15 28.59 -35.80
N LEU A 339 -19.80 27.44 -35.66
CA LEU A 339 -21.18 27.30 -35.20
C LEU A 339 -21.20 26.39 -33.99
N PHE A 340 -21.68 26.94 -32.88
CA PHE A 340 -21.81 26.17 -31.65
C PHE A 340 -23.17 25.46 -31.59
N PRO A 341 -23.28 24.33 -30.85
CA PRO A 341 -24.56 23.64 -30.62
C PRO A 341 -25.67 24.52 -30.02
N CYS A 342 -25.31 25.64 -29.39
CA CYS A 342 -26.21 26.66 -28.86
C CYS A 342 -26.73 27.66 -29.93
N THR A 343 -26.52 27.39 -31.22
CA THR A 343 -26.89 28.23 -32.38
C THR A 343 -26.14 29.56 -32.54
N HIS A 344 -25.16 29.86 -31.68
CA HIS A 344 -24.32 31.04 -31.84
C HIS A 344 -23.29 30.83 -32.96
N ALA A 345 -23.20 31.81 -33.84
CA ALA A 345 -22.30 31.81 -34.99
C ALA A 345 -21.24 32.91 -34.85
N PHE A 346 -19.99 32.59 -35.19
CA PHE A 346 -18.88 33.55 -35.15
C PHE A 346 -17.97 33.38 -36.35
N HIS A 347 -17.40 34.48 -36.85
CA HIS A 347 -16.22 34.39 -37.71
C HIS A 347 -15.05 33.86 -36.89
N ALA A 348 -14.12 33.12 -37.52
CA ALA A 348 -12.95 32.60 -36.83
C ALA A 348 -12.10 33.70 -36.16
N SER A 349 -11.94 34.84 -36.83
CA SER A 349 -11.22 36.00 -36.29
C SER A 349 -11.94 36.65 -35.10
N CYS A 350 -13.25 36.77 -35.19
CA CYS A 350 -14.08 37.34 -34.11
C CYS A 350 -14.08 36.44 -32.87
N LEU A 351 -14.24 35.12 -33.06
CA LEU A 351 -14.21 34.14 -31.98
C LEU A 351 -12.87 34.17 -31.25
N LEU A 352 -11.78 34.20 -32.01
CA LEU A 352 -10.44 34.22 -31.46
C LEU A 352 -10.16 35.49 -30.65
N MET A 353 -10.64 36.64 -31.12
CA MET A 353 -10.53 37.90 -30.39
C MET A 353 -11.32 37.87 -29.07
N ASP A 354 -12.55 37.34 -29.10
CA ASP A 354 -13.40 37.28 -27.91
C ASP A 354 -12.88 36.27 -26.88
N ILE A 355 -12.37 35.12 -27.32
CA ILE A 355 -11.75 34.11 -26.45
C ILE A 355 -10.44 34.65 -25.86
N SER A 356 -9.61 35.32 -26.66
CA SER A 356 -8.35 35.92 -26.18
C SER A 356 -8.56 37.01 -25.13
N ARG A 357 -9.78 37.56 -24.97
CA ARG A 357 -10.11 38.52 -23.90
C ARG A 357 -10.63 37.84 -22.63
N LYS A 358 -11.37 36.73 -22.75
CA LYS A 358 -12.08 36.07 -21.63
C LYS A 358 -11.30 34.93 -20.98
N VAL A 359 -10.25 34.43 -21.63
CA VAL A 359 -9.49 33.25 -21.20
C VAL A 359 -8.34 33.61 -20.23
N SER A 360 -7.96 32.65 -19.37
CA SER A 360 -6.84 32.78 -18.41
C SER A 360 -5.50 33.00 -19.10
N ALA A 361 -4.51 33.60 -18.40
CA ALA A 361 -3.19 33.92 -18.97
C ALA A 361 -2.48 32.70 -19.58
N SER A 362 -2.48 31.56 -18.88
CA SER A 362 -1.86 30.32 -19.37
C SER A 362 -2.52 29.73 -20.61
N GLN A 363 -3.85 29.79 -20.71
CA GLN A 363 -4.58 29.33 -21.88
C GLN A 363 -4.45 30.31 -23.06
N ARG A 364 -4.32 31.62 -22.81
CA ARG A 364 -4.01 32.63 -23.85
C ARG A 364 -2.63 32.41 -24.44
N ASP A 365 -1.63 32.16 -23.60
CA ASP A 365 -0.26 31.86 -24.06
C ASP A 365 -0.22 30.58 -24.89
N ARG A 366 -0.97 29.54 -24.47
CA ARG A 366 -1.11 28.30 -25.23
C ARG A 366 -1.79 28.50 -26.59
N ILE A 367 -2.85 29.31 -26.68
CA ILE A 367 -3.50 29.63 -27.96
C ILE A 367 -2.55 30.43 -28.86
N ALA A 368 -1.80 31.39 -28.31
CA ALA A 368 -0.82 32.17 -29.06
C ALA A 368 0.36 31.31 -29.56
N GLU A 369 0.81 30.33 -28.77
CA GLU A 369 1.81 29.35 -29.18
C GLU A 369 1.29 28.45 -30.32
N LEU A 370 0.05 27.94 -30.19
CA LEU A 370 -0.58 27.14 -31.25
C LEU A 370 -0.77 27.94 -32.54
N GLN A 371 -1.12 29.22 -32.46
CA GLN A 371 -1.16 30.12 -33.62
C GLN A 371 0.20 30.25 -34.30
N ARG A 372 1.27 30.44 -33.52
CA ARG A 372 2.64 30.52 -34.06
C ARG A 372 3.05 29.23 -34.76
N ASN A 373 2.67 28.08 -34.19
CA ASN A 373 2.96 26.77 -34.77
C ASN A 373 2.21 26.57 -36.09
N VAL A 374 0.95 27.03 -36.20
CA VAL A 374 0.21 26.98 -37.47
C VAL A 374 0.83 27.93 -38.50
N THR A 375 1.22 29.16 -38.12
CA THR A 375 1.87 30.09 -39.06
C THR A 375 3.23 29.57 -39.54
N ALA A 376 4.04 29.01 -38.64
CA ALA A 376 5.32 28.40 -38.98
C ALA A 376 5.13 27.21 -39.94
N ALA A 377 4.18 26.31 -39.63
CA ALA A 377 3.86 25.18 -40.50
C ALA A 377 3.30 25.62 -41.86
N THR A 378 2.53 26.72 -41.94
CA THR A 378 2.09 27.26 -43.24
C THR A 378 3.23 27.85 -44.07
N GLU A 379 4.19 28.51 -43.42
CA GLU A 379 5.37 29.07 -44.10
C GLU A 379 6.31 27.97 -44.60
N GLU A 380 6.54 26.93 -43.80
CA GLU A 380 7.32 25.74 -44.18
C GLU A 380 6.67 24.99 -45.37
N SER A 381 5.34 24.84 -45.35
CA SER A 381 4.59 24.23 -46.46
C SER A 381 4.64 25.08 -47.74
N ALA A 382 4.59 26.42 -47.61
CA ALA A 382 4.70 27.34 -48.75
C ALA A 382 6.12 27.39 -49.35
N GLN A 383 7.16 27.27 -48.53
CA GLN A 383 8.57 27.26 -48.97
C GLN A 383 8.93 25.97 -49.72
N GLN A 384 8.37 24.82 -49.32
CA GLN A 384 8.54 23.56 -50.06
C GLN A 384 7.79 23.55 -51.40
N ALA A 385 6.62 24.21 -51.48
CA ALA A 385 5.89 24.37 -52.74
C ALA A 385 6.64 25.26 -53.76
N ALA A 386 7.46 26.22 -53.29
CA ALA A 386 8.25 27.10 -54.14
C ALA A 386 9.61 26.51 -54.57
N GLY A 387 10.13 25.51 -53.86
CA GLY A 387 11.44 24.88 -54.13
C GLY A 387 11.44 23.73 -55.15
N GLY A 388 10.28 23.33 -55.68
CA GLY A 388 10.13 22.16 -56.55
C GLY A 388 10.34 22.41 -58.05
N THR A 389 11.52 22.88 -58.49
CA THR A 389 11.94 22.75 -59.91
C THR A 389 13.43 22.43 -60.03
N VAL A 390 13.73 21.49 -60.95
CA VAL A 390 15.04 20.98 -61.45
C VAL A 390 15.44 19.58 -60.91
N GLY A 391 15.33 18.56 -61.77
CA GLY A 391 15.98 17.25 -61.55
C GLY A 391 15.44 15.99 -62.25
N VAL A 392 15.24 16.02 -63.58
CA VAL A 392 15.56 14.94 -64.55
C VAL A 392 15.10 13.48 -64.23
N ILE A 393 14.00 13.08 -64.89
CA ILE A 393 13.75 11.82 -65.66
C ILE A 393 14.64 10.58 -65.37
N ALA A 394 14.00 9.48 -64.95
CA ALA A 394 14.20 8.16 -65.58
C ALA A 394 13.05 7.20 -65.27
N SER A 395 12.50 6.65 -66.35
CA SER A 395 11.48 5.62 -66.48
C SER A 395 11.96 4.20 -66.14
N ALA A 396 11.05 3.37 -65.63
CA ALA A 396 10.81 1.94 -65.91
C ALA A 396 10.05 1.38 -64.68
N GLY A 397 9.01 0.57 -64.75
CA GLY A 397 8.50 -0.37 -65.74
C GLY A 397 7.68 -1.35 -64.89
N GLY A 398 6.48 -1.72 -65.34
CA GLY A 398 5.51 -2.46 -64.52
C GLY A 398 5.93 -3.89 -64.14
N VAL A 399 5.11 -4.53 -63.31
CA VAL A 399 4.48 -5.84 -63.59
C VAL A 399 3.60 -6.25 -62.39
N THR A 400 2.49 -6.85 -62.79
CA THR A 400 1.40 -7.56 -62.12
C THR A 400 1.69 -8.35 -60.84
N GLY A 401 0.65 -8.55 -60.01
CA GLY A 401 0.35 -9.89 -59.47
C GLY A 401 0.01 -10.02 -57.98
N ALA A 402 -1.30 -9.98 -57.69
CA ALA A 402 -2.07 -10.84 -56.79
C ALA A 402 -1.46 -11.48 -55.51
N THR A 403 -2.13 -11.14 -54.40
CA THR A 403 -2.63 -12.01 -53.29
C THR A 403 -1.66 -12.69 -52.32
N GLY A 404 -1.83 -12.37 -51.04
CA GLY A 404 -1.66 -13.32 -49.92
C GLY A 404 -0.68 -12.88 -48.83
N GLY A 405 -1.06 -11.93 -47.97
CA GLY A 405 -0.29 -11.56 -46.77
C GLY A 405 -1.20 -11.13 -45.63
N ALA A 406 -1.06 -11.81 -44.49
CA ALA A 406 -1.74 -11.58 -43.21
C ALA A 406 -1.51 -10.15 -42.64
N PRO A 407 -2.39 -9.65 -41.76
CA PRO A 407 -2.30 -8.27 -41.27
C PRO A 407 -1.14 -8.11 -40.26
N PRO A 408 -0.39 -7.00 -40.29
CA PRO A 408 0.57 -6.67 -39.25
C PRO A 408 -0.14 -6.04 -38.04
N THR A 409 0.40 -6.33 -36.86
CA THR A 409 -0.02 -5.86 -35.54
C THR A 409 0.26 -4.36 -35.33
N ALA A 410 -0.58 -3.73 -34.50
CA ALA A 410 -0.84 -2.29 -34.44
C ALA A 410 0.07 -1.45 -33.51
N ASP A 411 1.35 -1.82 -33.32
CA ASP A 411 2.24 -1.12 -32.35
C ASP A 411 3.47 -0.44 -32.99
N GLY A 412 3.39 -0.04 -34.26
CA GLY A 412 4.52 0.61 -34.95
C GLY A 412 4.15 1.60 -36.05
N ALA A 413 2.92 2.10 -36.07
CA ALA A 413 2.40 2.97 -37.13
C ALA A 413 2.46 4.48 -36.79
N GLU A 414 2.80 4.85 -35.56
CA GLU A 414 2.75 6.26 -35.13
C GLU A 414 3.99 7.08 -35.54
N ASP A 415 5.12 6.44 -35.84
CA ASP A 415 6.40 7.13 -36.09
C ASP A 415 6.66 7.47 -37.58
N LEU A 416 5.80 7.02 -38.51
CA LEU A 416 5.98 7.24 -39.96
C LEU A 416 4.98 8.21 -40.60
N GLU A 417 3.93 8.64 -39.89
CA GLU A 417 2.98 9.67 -40.38
C GLU A 417 3.45 11.11 -40.11
N GLN A 418 4.43 11.29 -39.22
CA GLN A 418 4.92 12.60 -38.77
C GLN A 418 5.87 13.31 -39.76
N SER A 419 6.20 12.68 -40.89
CA SER A 419 7.08 13.27 -41.91
C SER A 419 6.36 13.99 -43.04
N ASN A 420 5.01 13.98 -43.08
CA ASN A 420 4.27 14.73 -44.09
C ASN A 420 3.93 16.14 -43.56
N PRO A 421 4.53 17.21 -44.12
CA PRO A 421 4.30 18.59 -43.65
C PRO A 421 2.82 19.01 -43.74
N ALA A 422 2.05 18.42 -44.66
CA ALA A 422 0.60 18.66 -44.74
C ALA A 422 -0.17 18.07 -43.55
N ALA A 423 0.20 16.88 -43.09
CA ALA A 423 -0.43 16.22 -41.94
C ALA A 423 -0.07 16.94 -40.62
N VAL A 424 1.17 17.42 -40.50
CA VAL A 424 1.61 18.23 -39.35
C VAL A 424 0.86 19.55 -39.27
N LEU A 425 0.67 20.23 -40.43
CA LEU A 425 -0.13 21.45 -40.51
C LEU A 425 -1.61 21.21 -40.15
N GLU A 426 -2.20 20.12 -40.63
CA GLU A 426 -3.58 19.74 -40.32
C GLU A 426 -3.76 19.40 -38.84
N ALA A 427 -2.84 18.64 -38.24
CA ALA A 427 -2.85 18.34 -36.81
C ALA A 427 -2.67 19.59 -35.93
N ALA A 428 -1.82 20.53 -36.34
CA ALA A 428 -1.65 21.81 -35.65
C ALA A 428 -2.91 22.67 -35.71
N ARG A 429 -3.58 22.71 -36.88
CA ARG A 429 -4.88 23.39 -37.05
C ARG A 429 -5.96 22.76 -36.18
N LEU A 430 -6.07 21.43 -36.16
CA LEU A 430 -7.09 20.73 -35.38
C LEU A 430 -6.92 20.98 -33.87
N LYS A 431 -5.69 21.01 -33.36
CA LYS A 431 -5.40 21.36 -31.96
C LYS A 431 -5.76 22.81 -31.62
N LEU A 432 -5.55 23.74 -32.55
CA LEU A 432 -5.96 25.14 -32.39
C LEU A 432 -7.48 25.26 -32.41
N ASP A 433 -8.15 24.57 -33.34
CA ASP A 433 -9.61 24.54 -33.46
C ASP A 433 -10.26 23.93 -32.21
N GLU A 434 -9.72 22.85 -31.66
CA GLU A 434 -10.21 22.24 -30.42
C GLU A 434 -10.08 23.20 -29.23
N ALA A 435 -8.96 23.91 -29.11
CA ALA A 435 -8.75 24.88 -28.04
C ALA A 435 -9.73 26.07 -28.14
N VAL A 436 -9.99 26.56 -29.36
CA VAL A 436 -10.85 27.74 -29.63
C VAL A 436 -12.34 27.37 -29.64
N ALA A 437 -12.71 26.18 -30.09
CA ALA A 437 -14.11 25.73 -30.21
C ALA A 437 -14.61 24.90 -29.01
N SER A 438 -13.79 24.74 -27.97
CA SER A 438 -14.13 23.97 -26.77
C SER A 438 -15.39 24.47 -26.06
N GLU A 439 -15.61 25.78 -26.00
CA GLU A 439 -16.76 26.39 -25.32
C GLU A 439 -17.30 27.62 -26.07
N CYS A 440 -18.62 27.84 -26.01
CA CYS A 440 -19.23 29.05 -26.55
C CYS A 440 -18.98 30.25 -25.61
N PRO A 441 -18.42 31.39 -26.09
CA PRO A 441 -18.09 32.54 -25.24
C PRO A 441 -19.31 33.30 -24.69
N LEU A 442 -20.53 32.97 -25.13
CA LEU A 442 -21.78 33.61 -24.70
C LEU A 442 -22.64 32.76 -23.76
N CYS A 443 -22.48 31.43 -23.77
CA CYS A 443 -23.33 30.53 -22.96
C CYS A 443 -22.57 29.38 -22.28
N GLY A 444 -21.26 29.28 -22.49
CA GLY A 444 -20.38 28.36 -21.78
C GLY A 444 -19.83 28.96 -20.48
N ASP A 445 -18.94 28.20 -19.83
CA ASP A 445 -18.38 28.55 -18.52
C ASP A 445 -17.52 29.83 -18.59
N LEU A 446 -16.92 30.13 -19.75
CA LEU A 446 -16.25 31.40 -20.01
C LEU A 446 -17.15 32.63 -19.74
N MET A 447 -18.46 32.54 -20.05
CA MET A 447 -19.40 33.61 -19.74
C MET A 447 -19.66 33.70 -18.23
N ILE A 448 -19.83 32.56 -17.56
CA ILE A 448 -20.07 32.50 -16.11
C ILE A 448 -18.89 33.13 -15.34
N ARG A 449 -17.66 32.80 -15.73
CA ARG A 449 -16.44 33.35 -15.11
C ARG A 449 -16.30 34.85 -15.33
N SER A 450 -16.82 35.38 -16.45
CA SER A 450 -16.81 36.82 -16.73
C SER A 450 -17.77 37.63 -15.85
N ILE A 451 -18.81 37.01 -15.28
CA ILE A 451 -19.75 37.68 -14.35
C ILE A 451 -19.06 38.02 -13.02
N THR A 452 -18.14 37.17 -12.57
CA THR A 452 -17.38 37.37 -11.34
C THR A 452 -16.19 38.33 -11.50
N ALA A 453 -15.86 38.73 -12.73
CA ALA A 453 -14.80 39.71 -12.98
C ALA A 453 -15.34 41.12 -12.76
N PRO A 454 -14.58 42.02 -12.09
CA PRO A 454 -14.99 43.41 -11.95
C PRO A 454 -15.08 44.07 -13.34
N PHE A 455 -16.10 44.90 -13.54
CA PHE A 455 -16.33 45.63 -14.80
C PHE A 455 -15.18 46.57 -15.19
N ILE A 456 -14.33 46.91 -14.23
CA ILE A 456 -13.09 47.64 -14.44
C ILE A 456 -11.99 46.79 -13.84
N THR A 457 -10.97 46.48 -14.64
CA THR A 457 -9.80 45.77 -14.13
C THR A 457 -8.97 46.72 -13.27
N ALA A 458 -8.28 46.20 -12.25
CA ALA A 458 -7.42 47.04 -11.40
C ALA A 458 -6.38 47.84 -12.22
N GLU A 459 -5.91 47.27 -13.33
CA GLU A 459 -5.00 47.92 -14.28
C GLU A 459 -5.65 49.09 -15.04
N GLU A 460 -6.93 48.97 -15.42
CA GLU A 460 -7.68 50.05 -16.09
C GLU A 460 -8.07 51.17 -15.11
N ASP A 461 -8.39 50.85 -13.87
CA ASP A 461 -8.61 51.83 -12.81
C ASP A 461 -7.32 52.56 -12.44
N GLU A 462 -6.20 51.83 -12.30
CA GLU A 462 -4.87 52.42 -12.09
C GLU A 462 -4.42 53.29 -13.28
N ALA A 463 -4.66 52.86 -14.52
CA ALA A 463 -4.37 53.64 -15.71
C ALA A 463 -5.25 54.91 -15.81
N ARG A 464 -6.53 54.82 -15.44
CA ARG A 464 -7.43 55.99 -15.33
C ARG A 464 -7.01 56.95 -14.23
N LEU A 465 -6.63 56.44 -13.06
CA LEU A 465 -6.11 57.22 -11.95
C LEU A 465 -4.78 57.91 -12.34
N ALA A 466 -3.84 57.17 -12.94
CA ALA A 466 -2.57 57.71 -13.43
C ALA A 466 -2.78 58.79 -14.50
N ALA A 467 -3.71 58.59 -15.43
CA ALA A 467 -4.07 59.61 -16.42
C ALA A 467 -4.73 60.85 -15.79
N SER A 468 -5.50 60.68 -14.70
CA SER A 468 -6.13 61.80 -13.98
C SER A 468 -5.13 62.63 -13.16
N TRP A 469 -3.98 62.07 -12.81
CA TRP A 469 -2.90 62.75 -12.07
C TRP A 469 -1.81 63.30 -13.00
N ALA A 470 -1.94 63.15 -14.32
CA ALA A 470 -1.08 63.79 -15.29
C ALA A 470 -1.34 65.31 -15.29
N ILE A 471 -0.48 66.05 -14.57
CA ILE A 471 -0.51 67.51 -14.53
C ILE A 471 -0.19 68.02 -15.94
N ARG A 472 -1.12 68.79 -16.51
CA ARG A 472 -1.05 69.35 -17.87
C ARG A 472 -0.20 70.60 -17.94
#